data_AF-A0A4Q4RHZ9-F1
#
_entry.id   AF-A0A4Q4RHZ9-F1
#
_cell.length_a   1.000
_cell.length_b   1.000
_cell.length_c   1.000
_cell.angle_alpha   90.00
_cell.angle_beta   90.00
_cell.angle_gamma   90.00
#
_symmetry.space_group_name_H-M   'P 1'
#
loop_
_entity.id
_entity.type
_entity.pdbx_description
1 polymer ?
#
loop_
_entity_poly.entity_id
_entity_poly.type
_entity_poly.pdbx_seq_one_letter_code
_entity_poly.pdbx_strand_id
1 'polypeptide(L)'
;MQVPPGGGHSRSVSGDERRRNALPRRSTKGPLDVDDIVVDDPLAESTPSLPARIRSPARPRASPQPSHDAPSRGIDDIPHKDFSFLQDPQAYHVLPVNNVPAPFLNAPHAPPISSPIDTLLLSGHYRLAAIAAARNLISAAAGDHDTLLHLIHVRLACLCLLQEHALAAQESKVLGDLNSAFYRHPLTNAHLVPWDLRLLVVRLAALGYGEWRKGIMGYYELARECRESILKASSDDDKAMWRSRLRDCGIRVANVLVEMGDLEGAGRHLATLAADGDQTREISIMETLVWLRVGDMQSARRCLARASSASVDALVDGTLNALIQLADSDYEAAAESFKTLHEQHPEDGMVAQNLAVCLLYTGRISDAKGILSELVDDSPPFHSLVLNLSTVYELCTERNRDKKLGLAERLAGRREGGGVGWELSNAEFKL
;
A
#
# COMPACT_ATOMS: atom_id res chain seq x y z
N MET A 1 -11.46 38.25 78.37
CA MET A 1 -10.90 36.97 78.84
C MET A 1 -10.38 36.26 77.59
N GLN A 2 -9.05 36.19 77.35
CA GLN A 2 -8.10 35.17 77.88
C GLN A 2 -8.49 33.74 77.41
N VAL A 3 -7.99 33.18 76.29
CA VAL A 3 -6.62 32.69 75.93
C VAL A 3 -6.16 31.47 76.77
N PRO A 4 -5.47 30.42 76.23
CA PRO A 4 -5.42 29.79 74.89
C PRO A 4 -5.98 28.32 75.01
N PRO A 5 -5.29 27.20 74.68
CA PRO A 5 -4.54 26.72 73.48
C PRO A 5 -5.28 25.53 72.78
N GLY A 6 -4.76 24.76 71.80
CA GLY A 6 -3.56 24.80 70.94
C GLY A 6 -3.22 23.40 70.38
N GLY A 7 -2.90 23.27 69.08
CA GLY A 7 -2.54 21.99 68.44
C GLY A 7 -2.20 22.18 66.96
N GLY A 8 -0.99 21.83 66.56
CA GLY A 8 -0.45 22.16 65.22
C GLY A 8 -0.77 21.12 64.15
N HIS A 9 -1.06 21.58 62.92
CA HIS A 9 -1.11 20.73 61.72
C HIS A 9 0.28 20.58 61.10
N SER A 10 0.95 19.45 61.36
CA SER A 10 2.13 19.03 60.62
C SER A 10 1.73 18.25 59.35
N ARG A 11 2.44 18.50 58.25
CA ARG A 11 2.23 17.79 56.96
C ARG A 11 2.60 16.31 57.10
N SER A 12 1.72 15.43 56.64
CA SER A 12 1.99 14.00 56.48
C SER A 12 2.86 13.74 55.25
N VAL A 13 4.11 13.35 55.48
CA VAL A 13 4.97 12.73 54.46
C VAL A 13 4.83 11.22 54.61
N SER A 14 4.33 10.53 53.57
CA SER A 14 4.24 9.06 53.57
C SER A 14 5.63 8.46 53.39
N GLY A 15 6.24 8.01 54.48
CA GLY A 15 7.54 7.34 54.48
C GLY A 15 7.43 5.90 53.97
N ASP A 16 8.22 5.56 52.95
CA ASP A 16 8.27 4.23 52.36
C ASP A 16 9.24 3.32 53.15
N GLU A 17 8.69 2.35 53.90
CA GLU A 17 9.46 1.34 54.63
C GLU A 17 9.14 -0.10 54.16
N ARG A 18 9.69 -0.49 53.00
CA ARG A 18 10.10 -1.90 52.77
C ARG A 18 11.54 -2.00 52.28
N ARG A 19 12.46 -2.04 53.25
CA ARG A 19 13.89 -2.30 52.99
C ARG A 19 14.13 -3.71 52.44
N ARG A 20 14.88 -3.75 51.33
CA ARG A 20 16.01 -4.66 51.07
C ARG A 20 15.73 -6.18 51.04
N ASN A 21 15.47 -6.69 49.83
CA ASN A 21 16.02 -7.96 49.39
C ASN A 21 16.93 -7.70 48.18
N ALA A 22 18.24 -7.95 48.31
CA ALA A 22 19.20 -7.74 47.23
C ALA A 22 19.26 -8.98 46.33
N LEU A 23 18.79 -8.85 45.09
CA LEU A 23 18.91 -9.90 44.07
C LEU A 23 20.30 -9.83 43.40
N PRO A 24 20.98 -10.97 43.17
CA PRO A 24 22.32 -10.98 42.58
C PRO A 24 22.28 -10.57 41.10
N ARG A 25 23.19 -9.67 40.72
CA ARG A 25 23.38 -9.23 39.33
C ARG A 25 23.87 -10.41 38.46
N ARG A 26 23.11 -10.77 37.41
CA ARG A 26 23.62 -11.66 36.35
C ARG A 26 24.49 -10.86 35.38
N SER A 27 25.63 -11.44 35.00
CA SER A 27 26.61 -10.86 34.09
C SER A 27 26.10 -10.90 32.65
N THR A 28 26.22 -9.78 31.94
CA THR A 28 26.11 -9.70 30.48
C THR A 28 27.46 -10.01 29.85
N LYS A 29 27.61 -11.22 29.28
CA LYS A 29 28.63 -11.52 28.28
C LYS A 29 27.95 -12.13 27.07
N GLY A 30 28.16 -11.53 25.90
CA GLY A 30 27.66 -12.04 24.62
C GLY A 30 28.58 -13.13 24.06
N PRO A 31 28.10 -13.99 23.16
CA PRO A 31 28.86 -15.15 22.66
C PRO A 31 29.89 -14.80 21.56
N LEU A 32 30.49 -13.60 21.59
CA LEU A 32 31.42 -13.12 20.56
C LEU A 32 32.72 -12.47 21.10
N ASP A 33 32.86 -12.30 22.42
CA ASP A 33 34.09 -11.78 23.03
C ASP A 33 35.07 -12.92 23.36
N VAL A 34 35.73 -13.48 22.35
CA VAL A 34 36.91 -14.34 22.53
C VAL A 34 37.97 -14.05 21.45
N ASP A 35 38.76 -13.00 21.69
CA ASP A 35 40.07 -12.90 21.05
C ASP A 35 41.02 -13.89 21.74
N ASP A 36 41.37 -14.98 21.06
CA ASP A 36 42.74 -15.47 21.04
C ASP A 36 42.98 -16.38 19.82
N ILE A 37 44.16 -16.22 19.21
CA ILE A 37 44.40 -16.57 17.81
C ILE A 37 44.87 -18.02 17.64
N VAL A 38 44.15 -18.80 16.82
CA VAL A 38 44.75 -19.82 15.96
C VAL A 38 44.20 -19.64 14.55
N VAL A 39 45.08 -19.28 13.62
CA VAL A 39 44.72 -19.13 12.20
C VAL A 39 44.67 -20.52 11.57
N ASP A 40 43.50 -20.93 11.09
CA ASP A 40 43.35 -22.15 10.29
C ASP A 40 42.51 -21.84 9.04
N ASP A 41 42.99 -22.29 7.88
CA ASP A 41 42.63 -21.78 6.55
C ASP A 41 41.49 -22.62 5.92
N PRO A 42 40.31 -22.03 5.63
CA PRO A 42 39.17 -22.77 5.10
C PRO A 42 39.25 -23.07 3.58
N LEU A 43 40.39 -22.84 2.91
CA LEU A 43 40.63 -23.24 1.51
C LEU A 43 41.44 -24.54 1.35
N ALA A 44 41.74 -25.26 2.44
CA ALA A 44 42.43 -26.56 2.37
C ALA A 44 41.49 -27.71 1.92
N GLU A 45 41.65 -28.16 0.68
CA GLU A 45 41.00 -29.39 0.17
C GLU A 45 41.34 -30.61 1.05
N SER A 46 40.32 -31.32 1.55
CA SER A 46 40.52 -32.60 2.22
C SER A 46 39.51 -33.65 1.72
N THR A 47 40.05 -34.69 1.08
CA THR A 47 39.30 -35.81 0.50
C THR A 47 38.83 -36.80 1.57
N PRO A 48 37.58 -37.31 1.51
CA PRO A 48 37.14 -38.37 2.42
C PRO A 48 37.73 -39.73 1.99
N SER A 49 38.47 -40.37 2.90
CA SER A 49 39.02 -41.71 2.71
C SER A 49 38.03 -42.81 3.16
N LEU A 50 37.92 -43.87 2.35
CA LEU A 50 37.01 -45.00 2.59
C LEU A 50 37.67 -46.11 3.44
N PRO A 51 36.99 -46.66 4.46
CA PRO A 51 37.36 -47.94 5.06
C PRO A 51 36.80 -49.15 4.28
N ALA A 52 37.33 -50.34 4.58
CA ALA A 52 37.43 -51.46 3.65
C ALA A 52 36.17 -52.33 3.42
N ARG A 53 36.18 -52.99 2.25
CA ARG A 53 35.32 -54.12 1.81
C ARG A 53 35.07 -55.18 2.89
N ILE A 54 33.81 -55.61 3.01
CA ILE A 54 33.44 -56.97 3.47
C ILE A 54 32.60 -57.65 2.37
N ARG A 55 32.68 -58.98 2.28
CA ARG A 55 32.36 -59.80 1.09
C ARG A 55 30.88 -60.19 0.96
N SER A 56 30.40 -60.26 -0.28
CA SER A 56 29.11 -60.84 -0.66
C SER A 56 29.10 -62.38 -0.63
N PRO A 57 27.97 -63.03 -0.32
CA PRO A 57 27.62 -64.37 -0.78
C PRO A 57 26.79 -64.34 -2.09
N ALA A 58 26.54 -65.51 -2.68
CA ALA A 58 26.18 -65.66 -4.10
C ALA A 58 24.69 -65.53 -4.48
N ARG A 59 24.46 -65.26 -5.77
CA ARG A 59 23.18 -65.39 -6.51
C ARG A 59 22.61 -66.82 -6.46
N PRO A 60 21.27 -66.98 -6.41
CA PRO A 60 20.54 -68.00 -7.16
C PRO A 60 20.07 -67.48 -8.54
N ARG A 61 19.62 -68.40 -9.40
CA ARG A 61 19.30 -68.19 -10.82
C ARG A 61 17.94 -67.52 -11.05
N ALA A 62 17.79 -66.94 -12.23
CA ALA A 62 16.56 -66.32 -12.70
C ALA A 62 15.44 -67.35 -12.99
N SER A 63 14.19 -66.89 -12.83
CA SER A 63 12.99 -67.47 -13.43
C SER A 63 12.28 -66.35 -14.23
N PRO A 64 11.58 -66.67 -15.33
CA PRO A 64 11.15 -65.66 -16.30
C PRO A 64 9.96 -64.82 -15.81
N GLN A 65 9.95 -63.53 -16.19
CA GLN A 65 8.82 -62.63 -15.97
C GLN A 65 7.66 -62.96 -16.94
N PRO A 66 6.40 -62.94 -16.49
CA PRO A 66 5.27 -62.79 -17.41
C PRO A 66 5.24 -61.35 -17.94
N SER A 67 5.18 -61.22 -19.27
CA SER A 67 4.98 -59.95 -19.96
C SER A 67 3.55 -59.45 -19.73
N HIS A 68 3.40 -58.43 -18.90
CA HIS A 68 2.20 -57.60 -18.89
C HIS A 68 2.49 -56.29 -19.63
N ASP A 69 1.85 -56.12 -20.78
CA ASP A 69 1.74 -54.82 -21.45
C ASP A 69 1.00 -53.85 -20.52
N ALA A 70 1.76 -53.07 -19.75
CA ALA A 70 1.23 -51.87 -19.14
C ALA A 70 1.14 -50.81 -20.25
N PRO A 71 -0.05 -50.24 -20.54
CA PRO A 71 -0.11 -49.09 -21.43
C PRO A 71 0.73 -47.97 -20.84
N SER A 72 1.54 -47.32 -21.69
CA SER A 72 2.28 -46.14 -21.32
C SER A 72 1.32 -45.08 -20.79
N ARG A 73 1.28 -44.90 -19.46
CA ARG A 73 0.59 -43.78 -18.85
C ARG A 73 1.29 -42.50 -19.32
N GLY A 74 0.65 -41.77 -20.22
CA GLY A 74 0.98 -40.38 -20.47
C GLY A 74 0.92 -39.61 -19.14
N ILE A 75 1.79 -38.62 -18.99
CA ILE A 75 1.80 -37.74 -17.81
C ILE A 75 0.73 -36.66 -18.05
N ASP A 76 -0.53 -37.10 -18.16
CA ASP A 76 -1.65 -36.29 -18.69
C ASP A 76 -2.76 -36.03 -17.65
N ASP A 77 -2.52 -36.34 -16.37
CA ASP A 77 -3.37 -35.92 -15.24
C ASP A 77 -2.58 -34.98 -14.31
N ILE A 78 -2.45 -33.71 -14.71
CA ILE A 78 -2.14 -32.63 -13.75
C ILE A 78 -3.35 -32.53 -12.82
N PRO A 79 -3.21 -32.63 -11.48
CA PRO A 79 -4.33 -32.51 -10.58
C PRO A 79 -5.04 -31.17 -10.77
N HIS A 80 -6.27 -31.20 -11.30
CA HIS A 80 -7.06 -30.00 -11.52
C HIS A 80 -7.34 -29.37 -10.16
N LYS A 81 -6.89 -28.13 -9.96
CA LYS A 81 -7.07 -27.43 -8.69
C LYS A 81 -8.47 -26.86 -8.63
N ASP A 82 -9.14 -27.13 -7.51
CA ASP A 82 -10.48 -26.67 -7.27
C ASP A 82 -10.45 -25.28 -6.63
N PHE A 83 -10.95 -24.28 -7.35
CA PHE A 83 -11.11 -22.90 -6.90
C PHE A 83 -12.57 -22.56 -6.55
N SER A 84 -13.46 -23.55 -6.47
CA SER A 84 -14.90 -23.36 -6.16
C SER A 84 -15.15 -22.67 -4.81
N PHE A 85 -14.20 -22.70 -3.88
CA PHE A 85 -14.26 -21.94 -2.62
C PHE A 85 -14.32 -20.42 -2.84
N LEU A 86 -13.83 -19.90 -3.98
CA LEU A 86 -14.00 -18.49 -4.38
C LEU A 86 -15.42 -18.15 -4.83
N GLN A 87 -16.30 -19.14 -4.96
CA GLN A 87 -17.67 -18.95 -5.45
C GLN A 87 -18.72 -18.95 -4.33
N ASP A 88 -18.30 -19.08 -3.06
CA ASP A 88 -19.18 -18.99 -1.90
C ASP A 88 -19.81 -17.58 -1.81
N PRO A 89 -21.15 -17.44 -1.95
CA PRO A 89 -21.82 -16.15 -1.84
C PRO A 89 -21.65 -15.49 -0.45
N GLN A 90 -21.38 -16.27 0.61
CA GLN A 90 -21.18 -15.73 1.96
C GLN A 90 -19.82 -15.04 2.13
N ALA A 91 -18.87 -15.24 1.21
CA ALA A 91 -17.59 -14.54 1.23
C ALA A 91 -17.71 -13.05 0.81
N TYR A 92 -18.77 -12.68 0.09
CA TYR A 92 -18.93 -11.36 -0.54
C TYR A 92 -20.05 -10.55 0.11
N HIS A 93 -19.69 -9.41 0.67
CA HIS A 93 -20.56 -8.60 1.50
C HIS A 93 -21.32 -7.54 0.68
N VAL A 94 -22.55 -7.26 1.11
CA VAL A 94 -23.33 -6.13 0.60
C VAL A 94 -22.61 -4.83 0.97
N LEU A 95 -22.41 -3.96 -0.02
CA LEU A 95 -21.66 -2.73 0.17
C LEU A 95 -22.45 -1.72 1.01
N PRO A 96 -21.82 -1.05 2.00
CA PRO A 96 -22.50 -0.05 2.83
C PRO A 96 -22.88 1.18 2.01
N VAL A 97 -24.08 1.71 2.25
CA VAL A 97 -24.59 2.94 1.60
C VAL A 97 -24.56 4.16 2.53
N ASN A 98 -24.39 3.96 3.84
CA ASN A 98 -24.45 5.02 4.86
C ASN A 98 -23.33 6.08 4.70
N ASN A 99 -22.21 5.69 4.11
CA ASN A 99 -21.06 6.56 3.84
C ASN A 99 -21.22 7.36 2.54
N VAL A 100 -22.26 7.11 1.75
CA VAL A 100 -22.48 7.73 0.44
C VAL A 100 -23.53 8.84 0.53
N PRO A 101 -23.29 10.05 -0.01
CA PRO A 101 -24.30 11.11 -0.05
C PRO A 101 -25.50 10.68 -0.91
N ALA A 102 -26.71 11.02 -0.46
CA ALA A 102 -27.95 10.68 -1.15
C ALA A 102 -28.02 11.08 -2.65
N PRO A 103 -27.39 12.18 -3.12
CA PRO A 103 -27.33 12.49 -4.55
C PRO A 103 -26.64 11.43 -5.41
N PHE A 104 -25.55 10.80 -4.94
CA PHE A 104 -24.86 9.74 -5.70
C PHE A 104 -25.69 8.46 -5.74
N LEU A 105 -26.40 8.13 -4.66
CA LEU A 105 -27.30 6.97 -4.61
C LEU A 105 -28.51 7.10 -5.55
N ASN A 106 -28.90 8.32 -5.91
CA ASN A 106 -30.07 8.62 -6.75
C ASN A 106 -29.68 9.37 -8.04
N ALA A 107 -28.46 9.21 -8.53
CA ALA A 107 -27.93 10.00 -9.63
C ALA A 107 -28.70 9.78 -10.94
N PRO A 108 -29.01 10.85 -11.71
CA PRO A 108 -29.87 10.78 -12.89
C PRO A 108 -29.23 10.07 -14.10
N HIS A 109 -27.92 9.81 -14.04
CA HIS A 109 -27.12 9.26 -15.13
C HIS A 109 -26.36 7.98 -14.72
N ALA A 110 -26.76 7.35 -13.60
CA ALA A 110 -26.15 6.11 -13.13
C ALA A 110 -26.24 4.98 -14.20
N PRO A 111 -25.14 4.28 -14.51
CA PRO A 111 -25.15 3.14 -15.43
C PRO A 111 -26.05 1.99 -14.93
N PRO A 112 -26.65 1.19 -15.84
CA PRO A 112 -27.46 0.05 -15.45
C PRO A 112 -26.63 -1.05 -14.77
N ILE A 113 -27.26 -1.83 -13.88
CA ILE A 113 -26.65 -2.93 -13.11
C ILE A 113 -26.16 -4.09 -14.02
N SER A 114 -26.58 -4.10 -15.29
CA SER A 114 -26.12 -5.02 -16.34
C SER A 114 -24.93 -4.52 -17.15
N SER A 115 -24.40 -3.32 -16.88
CA SER A 115 -23.22 -2.78 -17.57
C SER A 115 -22.00 -3.70 -17.44
N PRO A 116 -21.15 -3.81 -18.49
CA PRO A 116 -19.89 -4.53 -18.42
C PRO A 116 -18.95 -3.95 -17.36
N ILE A 117 -18.16 -4.80 -16.71
CA ILE A 117 -17.18 -4.41 -15.68
C ILE A 117 -16.20 -3.38 -16.24
N ASP A 118 -15.64 -3.61 -17.43
CA ASP A 118 -14.65 -2.70 -18.04
C ASP A 118 -15.22 -1.29 -18.27
N THR A 119 -16.46 -1.18 -18.73
CA THR A 119 -17.15 0.11 -18.90
C THR A 119 -17.40 0.81 -17.56
N LEU A 120 -17.71 0.06 -16.50
CA LEU A 120 -17.90 0.60 -15.15
C LEU A 120 -16.57 1.07 -14.54
N LEU A 121 -15.47 0.34 -14.77
CA LEU A 121 -14.13 0.73 -14.34
C LEU A 121 -13.65 2.00 -15.07
N LEU A 122 -13.78 2.04 -16.40
CA LEU A 122 -13.39 3.19 -17.23
C LEU A 122 -14.18 4.47 -16.93
N SER A 123 -15.43 4.35 -16.49
CA SER A 123 -16.28 5.49 -16.13
C SER A 123 -16.20 5.90 -14.66
N GLY A 124 -15.41 5.20 -13.84
CA GLY A 124 -15.21 5.51 -12.40
C GLY A 124 -16.27 4.93 -11.45
N HIS A 125 -17.17 4.07 -11.94
CA HIS A 125 -18.30 3.52 -11.17
C HIS A 125 -17.91 2.26 -10.37
N TYR A 126 -16.90 2.39 -9.50
CA TYR A 126 -16.29 1.26 -8.78
C TYR A 126 -17.27 0.47 -7.90
N ARG A 127 -18.33 1.11 -7.35
CA ARG A 127 -19.39 0.42 -6.59
C ARG A 127 -20.16 -0.58 -7.44
N LEU A 128 -20.57 -0.17 -8.64
CA LEU A 128 -21.26 -1.05 -9.59
C LEU A 128 -20.31 -2.14 -10.11
N ALA A 129 -19.05 -1.79 -10.40
CA ALA A 129 -18.02 -2.76 -10.82
C ALA A 129 -17.77 -3.82 -9.74
N ALA A 130 -17.69 -3.44 -8.46
CA ALA A 130 -17.52 -4.35 -7.33
C ALA A 130 -18.73 -5.31 -7.15
N ILE A 131 -19.95 -4.83 -7.39
CA ILE A 131 -21.17 -5.67 -7.33
C ILE A 131 -21.21 -6.64 -8.53
N ALA A 132 -20.90 -6.14 -9.73
CA ALA A 132 -20.83 -6.95 -10.93
C ALA A 132 -19.73 -8.02 -10.84
N ALA A 133 -18.55 -7.69 -10.30
CA ALA A 133 -17.47 -8.65 -10.09
C ALA A 133 -17.87 -9.79 -9.15
N ALA A 134 -18.46 -9.48 -7.98
CA ALA A 134 -18.94 -10.51 -7.05
C ALA A 134 -20.05 -11.40 -7.66
N ARG A 135 -21.02 -10.80 -8.37
CA ARG A 135 -22.06 -11.55 -9.09
C ARG A 135 -21.45 -12.49 -10.14
N ASN A 136 -20.56 -11.96 -10.97
CA ASN A 136 -19.96 -12.70 -12.07
C ASN A 136 -19.09 -13.86 -11.54
N LEU A 137 -18.37 -13.64 -10.43
CA LEU A 137 -17.51 -14.62 -9.74
C LEU A 137 -18.30 -15.84 -9.24
N ILE A 138 -19.45 -15.61 -8.60
CA ILE A 138 -20.38 -16.67 -8.16
C ILE A 138 -20.95 -17.44 -9.37
N SER A 139 -21.19 -16.78 -10.50
CA SER A 139 -21.75 -17.40 -11.72
C SER A 139 -20.71 -18.01 -12.69
N ALA A 140 -19.41 -17.82 -12.44
CA ALA A 140 -18.35 -18.24 -13.35
C ALA A 140 -18.21 -19.77 -13.44
N ALA A 141 -17.58 -20.26 -14.51
CA ALA A 141 -17.29 -21.68 -14.64
C ALA A 141 -16.22 -22.10 -13.63
N ALA A 142 -16.53 -23.07 -12.76
CA ALA A 142 -15.66 -23.50 -11.66
C ALA A 142 -14.26 -24.00 -12.08
N GLY A 143 -14.08 -24.37 -13.35
CA GLY A 143 -12.79 -24.81 -13.91
C GLY A 143 -11.87 -23.68 -14.39
N ASP A 144 -12.37 -22.45 -14.54
CA ASP A 144 -11.60 -21.30 -15.06
C ASP A 144 -11.05 -20.46 -13.90
N HIS A 145 -9.92 -20.91 -13.33
CA HIS A 145 -9.29 -20.22 -12.21
C HIS A 145 -8.77 -18.83 -12.56
N ASP A 146 -8.40 -18.56 -13.83
CA ASP A 146 -7.86 -17.26 -14.22
C ASP A 146 -8.95 -16.20 -14.22
N THR A 147 -10.15 -16.54 -14.72
CA THR A 147 -11.33 -15.67 -14.59
C THR A 147 -11.74 -15.48 -13.13
N LEU A 148 -11.73 -16.54 -12.30
CA LEU A 148 -12.04 -16.41 -10.86
C LEU A 148 -11.04 -15.47 -10.14
N LEU A 149 -9.75 -15.66 -10.37
CA LEU A 149 -8.67 -14.85 -9.77
C LEU A 149 -8.67 -13.40 -10.27
N HIS A 150 -9.04 -13.18 -11.54
CA HIS A 150 -9.24 -11.83 -12.07
C HIS A 150 -10.45 -11.13 -11.44
N LEU A 151 -11.60 -11.81 -11.35
CA LEU A 151 -12.83 -11.22 -10.80
C LEU A 151 -12.69 -10.89 -9.30
N ILE A 152 -12.02 -11.73 -8.50
CA ILE A 152 -11.73 -11.38 -7.10
C ILE A 152 -10.71 -10.24 -7.00
N HIS A 153 -9.71 -10.14 -7.89
CA HIS A 153 -8.83 -8.96 -7.94
C HIS A 153 -9.65 -7.68 -8.19
N VAL A 154 -10.51 -7.67 -9.21
CA VAL A 154 -11.36 -6.50 -9.51
C VAL A 154 -12.27 -6.14 -8.33
N ARG A 155 -12.89 -7.14 -7.68
CA ARG A 155 -13.71 -6.95 -6.47
C ARG A 155 -12.92 -6.24 -5.36
N LEU A 156 -11.76 -6.78 -4.99
CA LEU A 156 -10.92 -6.25 -3.92
C LEU A 156 -10.33 -4.87 -4.26
N ALA A 157 -9.92 -4.65 -5.51
CA ALA A 157 -9.39 -3.36 -5.97
C ALA A 157 -10.47 -2.27 -5.93
N CYS A 158 -11.70 -2.56 -6.39
CA CYS A 158 -12.81 -1.62 -6.33
C CYS A 158 -13.18 -1.26 -4.88
N LEU A 159 -13.15 -2.22 -3.95
CA LEU A 159 -13.36 -1.94 -2.52
C LEU A 159 -12.29 -0.99 -1.96
N CYS A 160 -11.02 -1.15 -2.34
CA CYS A 160 -9.95 -0.24 -1.94
C CYS A 160 -10.15 1.18 -2.50
N LEU A 161 -10.62 1.29 -3.76
CA LEU A 161 -10.91 2.58 -4.40
C LEU A 161 -12.08 3.31 -3.72
N LEU A 162 -13.08 2.55 -3.23
CA LEU A 162 -14.20 3.05 -2.41
C LEU A 162 -13.82 3.35 -0.94
N GLN A 163 -12.54 3.20 -0.56
CA GLN A 163 -12.03 3.29 0.81
C GLN A 163 -12.59 2.25 1.81
N GLU A 164 -13.27 1.22 1.34
CA GLU A 164 -13.84 0.13 2.16
C GLU A 164 -12.79 -0.96 2.46
N HIS A 165 -11.62 -0.53 2.94
CA HIS A 165 -10.42 -1.37 3.12
C HIS A 165 -10.61 -2.51 4.12
N ALA A 166 -11.38 -2.28 5.20
CA ALA A 166 -11.70 -3.30 6.19
C ALA A 166 -12.55 -4.42 5.58
N LEU A 167 -13.50 -4.06 4.69
CA LEU A 167 -14.33 -5.00 3.96
C LEU A 167 -13.47 -5.80 2.95
N ALA A 168 -12.62 -5.11 2.18
CA ALA A 168 -11.68 -5.75 1.26
C ALA A 168 -10.78 -6.77 1.96
N ALA A 169 -10.22 -6.43 3.13
CA ALA A 169 -9.39 -7.36 3.89
C ALA A 169 -10.18 -8.55 4.49
N GLN A 170 -11.46 -8.36 4.81
CA GLN A 170 -12.35 -9.45 5.20
C GLN A 170 -12.65 -10.40 4.04
N GLU A 171 -12.99 -9.88 2.87
CA GLU A 171 -13.25 -10.70 1.68
C GLU A 171 -11.98 -11.40 1.19
N SER A 172 -10.80 -10.75 1.27
CA SER A 172 -9.54 -11.36 0.83
C SER A 172 -9.15 -12.63 1.59
N LYS A 173 -9.71 -12.86 2.79
CA LYS A 173 -9.47 -14.10 3.56
C LYS A 173 -9.95 -15.37 2.86
N VAL A 174 -10.85 -15.26 1.88
CA VAL A 174 -11.28 -16.41 1.06
C VAL A 174 -10.09 -17.03 0.31
N LEU A 175 -9.04 -16.25 0.00
CA LEU A 175 -7.80 -16.70 -0.64
C LEU A 175 -6.87 -17.47 0.32
N GLY A 176 -7.11 -17.46 1.63
CA GLY A 176 -6.30 -18.17 2.62
C GLY A 176 -4.82 -17.76 2.60
N ASP A 177 -3.92 -18.75 2.73
CA ASP A 177 -2.47 -18.54 2.65
C ASP A 177 -1.97 -18.67 1.20
N LEU A 178 -1.63 -17.54 0.58
CA LEU A 178 -1.06 -17.49 -0.78
C LEU A 178 0.32 -18.15 -0.89
N ASN A 179 1.07 -18.33 0.21
CA ASN A 179 2.36 -19.03 0.18
C ASN A 179 2.21 -20.56 0.14
N SER A 180 0.99 -21.08 0.33
CA SER A 180 0.70 -22.51 0.28
C SER A 180 1.09 -23.15 -1.06
N ALA A 181 1.55 -24.41 -1.00
CA ALA A 181 1.77 -25.24 -2.20
C ALA A 181 0.51 -25.38 -3.06
N PHE A 182 -0.68 -25.16 -2.50
CA PHE A 182 -1.93 -25.06 -3.26
C PHE A 182 -1.86 -24.03 -4.40
N TYR A 183 -1.10 -22.94 -4.27
CA TYR A 183 -0.97 -21.92 -5.33
C TYR A 183 0.21 -22.14 -6.29
N ARG A 184 0.98 -23.22 -6.16
CA ARG A 184 2.14 -23.53 -7.02
C ARG A 184 1.83 -24.61 -8.07
N HIS A 185 2.03 -24.32 -9.35
CA HIS A 185 1.79 -25.27 -10.44
C HIS A 185 2.64 -26.55 -10.27
N PRO A 186 2.07 -27.78 -10.28
CA PRO A 186 2.77 -28.98 -9.83
C PRO A 186 4.08 -29.33 -10.57
N LEU A 187 4.18 -28.96 -11.86
CA LEU A 187 5.31 -29.31 -12.72
C LEU A 187 6.35 -28.19 -12.87
N THR A 188 5.90 -26.93 -12.87
CA THR A 188 6.76 -25.76 -13.14
C THR A 188 7.07 -24.93 -11.90
N ASN A 189 6.38 -25.21 -10.78
CA ASN A 189 6.41 -24.43 -9.54
C ASN A 189 6.04 -22.93 -9.72
N ALA A 190 5.45 -22.58 -10.87
CA ALA A 190 4.95 -21.23 -11.14
C ALA A 190 3.81 -20.87 -10.18
N HIS A 191 3.73 -19.60 -9.78
CA HIS A 191 2.62 -19.12 -8.95
C HIS A 191 1.38 -18.94 -9.81
N LEU A 192 0.25 -19.54 -9.42
CA LEU A 192 -1.02 -19.47 -10.16
C LEU A 192 -1.75 -18.14 -9.93
N VAL A 193 -1.65 -17.57 -8.73
CA VAL A 193 -2.22 -16.23 -8.45
C VAL A 193 -1.39 -15.14 -9.13
N PRO A 194 -2.01 -14.24 -9.92
CA PRO A 194 -1.34 -13.10 -10.55
C PRO A 194 -0.58 -12.22 -9.55
N TRP A 195 0.54 -11.65 -9.99
CA TRP A 195 1.43 -10.84 -9.16
C TRP A 195 0.70 -9.71 -8.43
N ASP A 196 -0.16 -8.98 -9.14
CA ASP A 196 -0.82 -7.79 -8.60
C ASP A 196 -1.90 -8.14 -7.55
N LEU A 197 -2.53 -9.31 -7.66
CA LEU A 197 -3.41 -9.83 -6.61
C LEU A 197 -2.62 -10.23 -5.35
N ARG A 198 -1.40 -10.78 -5.50
CA ARG A 198 -0.52 -11.07 -4.35
C ARG A 198 -0.11 -9.80 -3.63
N LEU A 199 0.28 -8.75 -4.37
CA LEU A 199 0.59 -7.43 -3.81
C LEU A 199 -0.63 -6.82 -3.08
N LEU A 200 -1.82 -6.95 -3.66
CA LEU A 200 -3.06 -6.43 -3.08
C LEU A 200 -3.41 -7.15 -1.76
N VAL A 201 -3.29 -8.48 -1.69
CA VAL A 201 -3.54 -9.24 -0.45
C VAL A 201 -2.55 -8.85 0.67
N VAL A 202 -1.26 -8.66 0.35
CA VAL A 202 -0.28 -8.16 1.32
C VAL A 202 -0.63 -6.74 1.80
N ARG A 203 -1.08 -5.86 0.89
CA ARG A 203 -1.57 -4.51 1.25
C ARG A 203 -2.77 -4.58 2.20
N LEU A 204 -3.74 -5.43 1.91
CA LEU A 204 -4.96 -5.58 2.69
C LEU A 204 -4.69 -6.15 4.10
N ALA A 205 -3.73 -7.06 4.23
CA ALA A 205 -3.30 -7.56 5.54
C ALA A 205 -2.73 -6.44 6.44
N ALA A 206 -1.95 -5.51 5.87
CA ALA A 206 -1.50 -4.32 6.61
C ALA A 206 -2.66 -3.36 6.91
N LEU A 207 -3.35 -2.90 5.86
CA LEU A 207 -4.19 -1.71 5.93
C LEU A 207 -5.58 -1.99 6.51
N GLY A 208 -6.21 -3.11 6.18
CA GLY A 208 -7.56 -3.44 6.64
C GLY A 208 -7.64 -3.97 8.08
N TYR A 209 -6.52 -4.42 8.66
CA TYR A 209 -6.44 -4.91 10.04
C TYR A 209 -5.49 -4.11 10.95
N GLY A 210 -4.76 -3.13 10.42
CA GLY A 210 -3.68 -2.45 11.13
C GLY A 210 -2.50 -3.37 11.46
N GLU A 211 -2.38 -4.54 10.82
CA GLU A 211 -1.31 -5.50 11.05
C GLU A 211 -0.07 -5.16 10.20
N TRP A 212 0.41 -3.91 10.33
CA TRP A 212 1.51 -3.34 9.54
C TRP A 212 2.74 -4.24 9.44
N ARG A 213 3.09 -4.92 10.55
CA ARG A 213 4.18 -5.90 10.60
C ARG A 213 3.98 -7.06 9.61
N LYS A 214 2.76 -7.57 9.43
CA LYS A 214 2.47 -8.64 8.45
C LYS A 214 2.58 -8.14 7.02
N GLY A 215 2.14 -6.91 6.74
CA GLY A 215 2.34 -6.28 5.42
C GLY A 215 3.83 -6.14 5.07
N ILE A 216 4.65 -5.64 6.01
CA ILE A 216 6.11 -5.56 5.83
C ILE A 216 6.72 -6.95 5.59
N MET A 217 6.38 -7.95 6.41
CA MET A 217 6.89 -9.31 6.23
C MET A 217 6.48 -9.90 4.87
N GLY A 218 5.22 -9.74 4.45
CA GLY A 218 4.73 -10.21 3.16
C GLY A 218 5.46 -9.56 1.97
N TYR A 219 5.75 -8.26 2.03
CA TYR A 219 6.57 -7.62 0.99
C TYR A 219 8.04 -8.09 1.00
N TYR A 220 8.60 -8.42 2.16
CA TYR A 220 9.94 -9.04 2.23
C TYR A 220 9.96 -10.48 1.69
N GLU A 221 8.88 -11.25 1.87
CA GLU A 221 8.69 -12.58 1.27
C GLU A 221 8.57 -12.50 -0.27
N LEU A 222 7.76 -11.57 -0.79
CA LEU A 222 7.68 -11.29 -2.22
C LEU A 222 9.02 -10.80 -2.79
N ALA A 223 9.72 -9.90 -2.09
CA ALA A 223 11.06 -9.45 -2.47
C ALA A 223 12.10 -10.59 -2.45
N ARG A 224 11.96 -11.56 -1.54
CA ARG A 224 12.79 -12.78 -1.54
C ARG A 224 12.51 -13.61 -2.79
N GLU A 225 11.24 -13.83 -3.14
CA GLU A 225 10.88 -14.52 -4.39
C GLU A 225 11.47 -13.79 -5.61
N CYS A 226 11.40 -12.45 -5.67
CA CYS A 226 12.04 -11.69 -6.75
C CYS A 226 13.55 -11.94 -6.83
N ARG A 227 14.28 -11.90 -5.70
CA ARG A 227 15.73 -12.19 -5.68
C ARG A 227 16.04 -13.60 -6.16
N GLU A 228 15.29 -14.61 -5.69
CA GLU A 228 15.45 -15.99 -6.12
C GLU A 228 15.13 -16.16 -7.62
N SER A 229 14.13 -15.45 -8.14
CA SER A 229 13.77 -15.47 -9.56
C SER A 229 14.78 -14.74 -10.45
N ILE A 230 15.39 -13.64 -9.99
CA ILE A 230 16.50 -12.97 -10.72
C ILE A 230 17.67 -13.94 -10.93
N LEU A 231 17.99 -14.76 -9.93
CA LEU A 231 19.07 -15.76 -10.01
C LEU A 231 18.73 -16.94 -10.92
N LYS A 232 17.44 -17.30 -11.04
CA LYS A 232 16.94 -18.40 -11.89
C LYS A 232 16.61 -17.95 -13.32
N ALA A 233 16.47 -16.65 -13.57
CA ALA A 233 16.06 -16.10 -14.86
C ALA A 233 17.17 -16.23 -15.92
N SER A 234 16.85 -16.91 -17.01
CA SER A 234 17.76 -17.08 -18.15
C SER A 234 17.82 -15.82 -19.03
N SER A 235 16.67 -15.19 -19.31
CA SER A 235 16.58 -13.98 -20.13
C SER A 235 16.93 -12.72 -19.34
N ASP A 236 17.51 -11.72 -20.00
CA ASP A 236 17.74 -10.40 -19.41
C ASP A 236 16.44 -9.61 -19.24
N ASP A 237 15.43 -9.84 -20.09
CA ASP A 237 14.09 -9.26 -19.95
C ASP A 237 13.40 -9.76 -18.67
N ASP A 238 13.51 -11.06 -18.38
CA ASP A 238 13.00 -11.66 -17.14
C ASP A 238 13.71 -11.04 -15.92
N LYS A 239 15.05 -10.89 -15.98
CA LYS A 239 15.82 -10.23 -14.91
C LYS A 239 15.38 -8.78 -14.73
N ALA A 240 15.13 -8.03 -15.80
CA ALA A 240 14.66 -6.64 -15.73
C ALA A 240 13.27 -6.56 -15.08
N MET A 241 12.34 -7.44 -15.49
CA MET A 241 11.01 -7.55 -14.90
C MET A 241 11.05 -7.90 -13.40
N TRP A 242 11.86 -8.89 -12.99
CA TRP A 242 12.00 -9.24 -11.58
C TRP A 242 12.74 -8.18 -10.75
N ARG A 243 13.69 -7.42 -11.35
CA ARG A 243 14.31 -6.25 -10.70
C ARG A 243 13.30 -5.13 -10.48
N SER A 244 12.42 -4.87 -11.46
CA SER A 244 11.32 -3.91 -11.30
C SER A 244 10.39 -4.32 -10.16
N ARG A 245 9.94 -5.58 -10.12
CA ARG A 245 9.14 -6.14 -9.01
C ARG A 245 9.83 -6.05 -7.65
N LEU A 246 11.15 -6.27 -7.59
CA LEU A 246 11.94 -6.15 -6.36
C LEU A 246 11.97 -4.70 -5.85
N ARG A 247 12.15 -3.71 -6.74
CA ARG A 247 12.09 -2.28 -6.39
C ARG A 247 10.69 -1.87 -5.93
N ASP A 248 9.65 -2.31 -6.64
CA ASP A 248 8.25 -2.06 -6.26
C ASP A 248 7.92 -2.63 -4.86
N CYS A 249 8.39 -3.83 -4.52
CA CYS A 249 8.29 -4.35 -3.15
C CYS A 249 9.01 -3.43 -2.13
N GLY A 250 10.19 -2.91 -2.47
CA GLY A 250 10.93 -1.96 -1.65
C GLY A 250 10.18 -0.65 -1.40
N ILE A 251 9.57 -0.07 -2.44
CA ILE A 251 8.73 1.14 -2.36
C ILE A 251 7.47 0.87 -1.54
N ARG A 252 6.84 -0.30 -1.69
CA ARG A 252 5.67 -0.69 -0.88
C ARG A 252 6.01 -0.88 0.60
N VAL A 253 7.21 -1.34 0.94
CA VAL A 253 7.68 -1.34 2.34
C VAL A 253 7.80 0.09 2.89
N ALA A 254 8.35 1.04 2.11
CA ALA A 254 8.35 2.45 2.52
C ALA A 254 6.92 2.98 2.75
N ASN A 255 5.98 2.64 1.86
CA ASN A 255 4.59 3.06 2.00
C ASN A 255 3.92 2.48 3.26
N VAL A 256 4.17 1.21 3.61
CA VAL A 256 3.65 0.64 4.87
C VAL A 256 4.30 1.29 6.11
N LEU A 257 5.56 1.69 6.04
CA LEU A 257 6.21 2.46 7.12
C LEU A 257 5.55 3.84 7.29
N VAL A 258 5.22 4.53 6.20
CA VAL A 258 4.44 5.79 6.22
C VAL A 258 3.05 5.57 6.81
N GLU A 259 2.32 4.53 6.39
CA GLU A 259 0.99 4.17 6.90
C GLU A 259 1.02 3.79 8.40
N MET A 260 2.11 3.19 8.88
CA MET A 260 2.35 2.91 10.30
C MET A 260 2.71 4.16 11.12
N GLY A 261 3.14 5.25 10.46
CA GLY A 261 3.64 6.47 11.09
C GLY A 261 5.16 6.49 11.38
N ASP A 262 5.91 5.45 10.98
CA ASP A 262 7.38 5.46 11.03
C ASP A 262 7.96 6.19 9.81
N LEU A 263 7.74 7.50 9.78
CA LEU A 263 8.15 8.37 8.67
C LEU A 263 9.67 8.45 8.54
N GLU A 264 10.41 8.50 9.64
CA GLU A 264 11.87 8.50 9.58
C GLU A 264 12.43 7.16 9.10
N GLY A 265 11.82 6.03 9.51
CA GLY A 265 12.16 4.70 9.00
C GLY A 265 11.89 4.59 7.49
N ALA A 266 10.75 5.11 7.02
CA ALA A 266 10.43 5.21 5.60
C ALA A 266 11.47 6.03 4.82
N GLY A 267 11.86 7.21 5.32
CA GLY A 267 12.86 8.07 4.69
C GLY A 267 14.24 7.39 4.60
N ARG A 268 14.71 6.77 5.69
CA ARG A 268 15.97 6.00 5.71
C ARG A 268 15.93 4.80 4.74
N HIS A 269 14.80 4.11 4.65
CA HIS A 269 14.63 2.98 3.74
C HIS A 269 14.57 3.42 2.26
N LEU A 270 13.90 4.52 1.93
CA LEU A 270 13.96 5.11 0.59
C LEU A 270 15.38 5.56 0.22
N ALA A 271 16.14 6.11 1.17
CA ALA A 271 17.53 6.50 0.93
C ALA A 271 18.45 5.31 0.56
N THR A 272 18.21 4.10 1.10
CA THR A 272 18.97 2.91 0.68
C THR A 272 18.57 2.44 -0.72
N LEU A 273 17.29 2.53 -1.09
CA LEU A 273 16.84 2.21 -2.45
C LEU A 273 17.35 3.21 -3.49
N ALA A 274 17.44 4.49 -3.15
CA ALA A 274 17.95 5.54 -4.04
C ALA A 274 19.44 5.39 -4.38
N ALA A 275 20.21 4.64 -3.58
CA ALA A 275 21.63 4.38 -3.84
C ALA A 275 21.87 3.30 -4.93
N ASP A 276 20.89 2.45 -5.21
CA ASP A 276 21.04 1.20 -5.99
C ASP A 276 20.73 1.36 -7.50
N GLY A 277 20.78 2.59 -8.02
CA GLY A 277 20.74 2.89 -9.45
C GLY A 277 19.39 3.36 -9.99
N ASP A 278 18.97 2.77 -11.11
CA ASP A 278 17.93 3.25 -12.03
C ASP A 278 16.60 3.65 -11.34
N GLN A 279 15.93 4.69 -11.85
CA GLN A 279 14.80 5.41 -11.20
C GLN A 279 15.18 6.20 -9.92
N THR A 280 16.45 6.58 -9.75
CA THR A 280 16.94 7.42 -8.62
C THR A 280 16.08 8.68 -8.36
N ARG A 281 15.55 9.30 -9.43
CA ARG A 281 14.70 10.51 -9.33
C ARG A 281 13.37 10.24 -8.63
N GLU A 282 12.63 9.21 -9.05
CA GLU A 282 11.31 8.87 -8.47
C GLU A 282 11.44 8.59 -6.97
N ILE A 283 12.44 7.79 -6.58
CA ILE A 283 12.69 7.45 -5.17
C ILE A 283 13.12 8.70 -4.39
N SER A 284 13.89 9.62 -4.99
CA SER A 284 14.27 10.88 -4.36
C SER A 284 13.09 11.86 -4.19
N ILE A 285 12.11 11.83 -5.09
CA ILE A 285 10.85 12.58 -4.94
C ILE A 285 10.03 11.99 -3.78
N MET A 286 9.88 10.67 -3.72
CA MET A 286 9.21 10.00 -2.60
C MET A 286 9.90 10.32 -1.26
N GLU A 287 11.23 10.30 -1.21
CA GLU A 287 12.01 10.64 -0.02
C GLU A 287 11.82 12.13 0.37
N THR A 288 11.78 13.04 -0.62
CA THR A 288 11.48 14.47 -0.40
C THR A 288 10.11 14.67 0.25
N LEU A 289 9.08 13.98 -0.24
CA LEU A 289 7.72 14.03 0.32
C LEU A 289 7.65 13.46 1.74
N VAL A 290 8.40 12.40 2.03
CA VAL A 290 8.51 11.85 3.40
C VAL A 290 9.19 12.85 4.34
N TRP A 291 10.32 13.45 3.96
CA TRP A 291 10.99 14.45 4.81
C TRP A 291 10.17 15.73 5.00
N LEU A 292 9.41 16.16 3.98
CA LEU A 292 8.40 17.22 4.13
C LEU A 292 7.34 16.85 5.17
N ARG A 293 6.86 15.60 5.17
CA ARG A 293 5.87 15.12 6.15
C ARG A 293 6.43 14.97 7.57
N VAL A 294 7.74 14.72 7.71
CA VAL A 294 8.47 14.75 8.98
C VAL A 294 8.67 16.17 9.51
N GLY A 295 8.79 17.16 8.62
CA GLY A 295 9.23 18.52 8.97
C GLY A 295 10.75 18.68 8.98
N ASP A 296 11.50 17.85 8.23
CA ASP A 296 12.92 18.05 7.97
C ASP A 296 13.12 18.69 6.58
N MET A 297 12.96 20.01 6.54
CA MET A 297 13.14 20.80 5.32
C MET A 297 14.59 20.80 4.81
N GLN A 298 15.59 20.42 5.62
CA GLN A 298 16.98 20.29 5.17
C GLN A 298 17.20 18.99 4.40
N SER A 299 16.67 17.88 4.90
CA SER A 299 16.68 16.60 4.19
C SER A 299 15.81 16.65 2.94
N ALA A 300 14.60 17.25 3.00
CA ALA A 300 13.76 17.45 1.83
C ALA A 300 14.49 18.22 0.70
N ARG A 301 15.13 19.35 1.01
CA ARG A 301 15.95 20.11 0.04
C ARG A 301 17.09 19.29 -0.56
N ARG A 302 17.79 18.48 0.23
CA ARG A 302 18.87 17.62 -0.25
C ARG A 302 18.36 16.52 -1.19
N CYS A 303 17.23 15.90 -0.86
CA CYS A 303 16.60 14.87 -1.69
C CYS A 303 16.08 15.47 -3.01
N LEU A 304 15.49 16.66 -2.98
CA LEU A 304 15.05 17.39 -4.17
C LEU A 304 16.23 17.76 -5.07
N ALA A 305 17.31 18.31 -4.50
CA ALA A 305 18.54 18.59 -5.25
C ALA A 305 19.12 17.33 -5.93
N ARG A 306 19.07 16.17 -5.25
CA ARG A 306 19.45 14.88 -5.84
C ARG A 306 18.51 14.48 -6.98
N ALA A 307 17.19 14.66 -6.82
CA ALA A 307 16.19 14.38 -7.85
C ALA A 307 16.43 15.23 -9.12
N SER A 308 16.59 16.55 -8.97
CA SER A 308 16.87 17.48 -10.07
C SER A 308 18.23 17.21 -10.74
N SER A 309 19.22 16.70 -10.01
CA SER A 309 20.52 16.33 -10.58
C SER A 309 20.48 15.09 -11.48
N ALA A 310 19.50 14.20 -11.28
CA ALA A 310 19.30 13.02 -12.13
C ALA A 310 18.54 13.38 -13.42
N SER A 311 17.46 14.17 -13.29
CA SER A 311 16.83 14.91 -14.40
C SER A 311 15.96 16.03 -13.84
N VAL A 312 15.81 17.11 -14.60
CA VAL A 312 14.99 18.27 -14.20
C VAL A 312 13.57 18.13 -14.76
N ASP A 313 12.57 18.36 -13.92
CA ASP A 313 11.17 18.52 -14.31
C ASP A 313 10.68 19.82 -13.66
N ALA A 314 10.38 20.84 -14.47
CA ALA A 314 10.03 22.17 -13.95
C ALA A 314 8.74 22.16 -13.11
N LEU A 315 7.76 21.32 -13.49
CA LEU A 315 6.47 21.23 -12.80
C LEU A 315 6.63 20.51 -11.45
N VAL A 316 7.27 19.35 -11.45
CA VAL A 316 7.46 18.55 -10.22
C VAL A 316 8.46 19.21 -9.28
N ASP A 317 9.61 19.65 -9.77
CA ASP A 317 10.63 20.29 -8.94
C ASP A 317 10.15 21.65 -8.42
N GLY A 318 9.43 22.42 -9.25
CA GLY A 318 8.79 23.67 -8.83
C GLY A 318 7.75 23.44 -7.74
N THR A 319 6.87 22.46 -7.91
CA THR A 319 5.84 22.08 -6.92
C THR A 319 6.47 21.67 -5.59
N LEU A 320 7.52 20.83 -5.61
CA LEU A 320 8.21 20.40 -4.39
C LEU A 320 8.94 21.56 -3.70
N ASN A 321 9.54 22.50 -4.45
CA ASN A 321 10.13 23.71 -3.88
C ASN A 321 9.07 24.62 -3.22
N ALA A 322 7.91 24.79 -3.85
CA ALA A 322 6.81 25.58 -3.29
C ALA A 322 6.19 24.93 -2.04
N LEU A 323 6.14 23.59 -1.98
CA LEU A 323 5.78 22.85 -0.76
C LEU A 323 6.83 23.01 0.36
N ILE A 324 8.13 23.12 0.03
CA ILE A 324 9.18 23.44 1.01
C ILE A 324 9.01 24.85 1.57
N GLN A 325 8.74 25.86 0.73
CA GLN A 325 8.43 27.23 1.18
C GLN A 325 7.22 27.25 2.12
N LEU A 326 6.15 26.53 1.76
CA LEU A 326 4.95 26.40 2.58
C LEU A 326 5.25 25.76 3.95
N ALA A 327 6.11 24.74 3.98
CA ALA A 327 6.53 24.08 5.22
C ALA A 327 7.42 24.97 6.12
N ASP A 328 8.24 25.85 5.53
CA ASP A 328 9.01 26.87 6.25
C ASP A 328 8.17 28.09 6.70
N SER A 329 6.83 28.05 6.52
CA SER A 329 5.88 29.14 6.80
C SER A 329 6.06 30.40 5.95
N ASP A 330 6.72 30.30 4.78
CA ASP A 330 6.83 31.38 3.80
C ASP A 330 5.64 31.31 2.82
N TYR A 331 4.46 31.65 3.34
CA TYR A 331 3.17 31.50 2.64
C TYR A 331 3.08 32.39 1.40
N GLU A 332 3.66 33.58 1.47
CA GLU A 332 3.73 34.55 0.38
C GLU A 332 4.63 34.04 -0.76
N ALA A 333 5.86 33.57 -0.49
CA ALA A 333 6.72 33.02 -1.54
C ALA A 333 6.17 31.72 -2.14
N ALA A 334 5.51 30.89 -1.32
CA ALA A 334 4.78 29.71 -1.80
C ALA A 334 3.62 30.10 -2.74
N ALA A 335 2.83 31.12 -2.38
CA ALA A 335 1.75 31.62 -3.22
C ALA A 335 2.26 32.19 -4.55
N GLU A 336 3.36 32.95 -4.55
CA GLU A 336 3.98 33.45 -5.78
C GLU A 336 4.50 32.31 -6.65
N SER A 337 5.21 31.33 -6.07
CA SER A 337 5.75 30.17 -6.79
C SER A 337 4.64 29.32 -7.41
N PHE A 338 3.57 29.01 -6.66
CA PHE A 338 2.41 28.30 -7.19
C PHE A 338 1.62 29.12 -8.23
N LYS A 339 1.58 30.46 -8.12
CA LYS A 339 0.98 31.32 -9.14
C LYS A 339 1.75 31.25 -10.46
N THR A 340 3.07 31.35 -10.41
CA THR A 340 3.92 31.21 -11.61
C THR A 340 3.83 29.81 -12.22
N LEU A 341 3.74 28.75 -11.41
CA LEU A 341 3.49 27.39 -11.90
C LEU A 341 2.10 27.27 -12.56
N HIS A 342 1.06 27.86 -11.98
CA HIS A 342 -0.28 27.83 -12.56
C HIS A 342 -0.37 28.63 -13.89
N GLU A 343 0.35 29.75 -13.99
CA GLU A 343 0.48 30.52 -15.24
C GLU A 343 1.21 29.72 -16.35
N GLN A 344 2.09 28.79 -15.99
CA GLN A 344 2.80 27.90 -16.93
C GLN A 344 2.03 26.61 -17.23
N HIS A 345 1.25 26.11 -16.26
CA HIS A 345 0.53 24.84 -16.29
C HIS A 345 -0.93 25.05 -15.83
N PRO A 346 -1.76 25.77 -16.61
CA PRO A 346 -3.12 26.13 -16.20
C PRO A 346 -4.04 24.92 -16.05
N GLU A 347 -3.79 23.86 -16.81
CA GLU A 347 -4.53 22.58 -16.79
C GLU A 347 -4.22 21.72 -15.54
N ASP A 348 -3.17 22.05 -14.76
CA ASP A 348 -2.79 21.24 -13.60
C ASP A 348 -3.62 21.61 -12.36
N GLY A 349 -4.61 20.76 -12.08
CA GLY A 349 -5.49 20.92 -10.93
C GLY A 349 -4.80 20.80 -9.56
N MET A 350 -3.66 20.11 -9.47
CA MET A 350 -2.92 20.00 -8.21
C MET A 350 -2.19 21.31 -7.89
N VAL A 351 -1.59 21.94 -8.90
CA VAL A 351 -0.98 23.28 -8.80
C VAL A 351 -2.04 24.32 -8.47
N ALA A 352 -3.18 24.34 -9.18
CA ALA A 352 -4.28 25.26 -8.92
C ALA A 352 -4.85 25.09 -7.49
N GLN A 353 -4.99 23.84 -7.01
CA GLN A 353 -5.40 23.58 -5.64
C GLN A 353 -4.35 24.06 -4.61
N ASN A 354 -3.07 23.81 -4.82
CA ASN A 354 -2.02 24.24 -3.90
C ASN A 354 -1.90 25.78 -3.85
N LEU A 355 -2.09 26.46 -4.98
CA LEU A 355 -2.24 27.92 -5.03
C LEU A 355 -3.41 28.38 -4.13
N ALA A 356 -4.59 27.79 -4.28
CA ALA A 356 -5.75 28.10 -3.44
C ALA A 356 -5.47 27.86 -1.94
N VAL A 357 -4.69 26.82 -1.58
CA VAL A 357 -4.27 26.59 -0.18
C VAL A 357 -3.36 27.72 0.32
N CYS A 358 -2.38 28.17 -0.46
CA CYS A 358 -1.51 29.28 -0.09
C CYS A 358 -2.28 30.60 0.03
N LEU A 359 -3.30 30.81 -0.81
CA LEU A 359 -4.23 31.94 -0.72
C LEU A 359 -5.09 31.89 0.56
N LEU A 360 -5.42 30.72 1.10
CA LEU A 360 -6.08 30.61 2.41
C LEU A 360 -5.13 31.01 3.55
N TYR A 361 -3.88 30.54 3.54
CA TYR A 361 -2.88 30.91 4.56
C TYR A 361 -2.55 32.41 4.55
N THR A 362 -2.55 33.05 3.38
CA THR A 362 -2.37 34.51 3.23
C THR A 362 -3.67 35.33 3.39
N GLY A 363 -4.77 34.70 3.84
CA GLY A 363 -6.04 35.38 4.15
C GLY A 363 -6.91 35.77 2.95
N ARG A 364 -6.51 35.42 1.72
CA ARG A 364 -7.23 35.69 0.45
C ARG A 364 -8.33 34.65 0.18
N ILE A 365 -9.24 34.49 1.14
CA ILE A 365 -10.28 33.44 1.15
C ILE A 365 -11.23 33.54 -0.06
N SER A 366 -11.54 34.76 -0.53
CA SER A 366 -12.35 34.99 -1.74
C SER A 366 -11.75 34.34 -2.99
N ASP A 367 -10.43 34.42 -3.12
CA ASP A 367 -9.70 34.08 -4.33
C ASP A 367 -9.45 32.58 -4.35
N ALA A 368 -9.08 32.01 -3.20
CA ALA A 368 -9.05 30.57 -2.97
C ALA A 368 -10.41 29.91 -3.26
N LYS A 369 -11.51 30.54 -2.83
CA LYS A 369 -12.87 30.06 -3.12
C LYS A 369 -13.17 30.08 -4.62
N GLY A 370 -12.76 31.13 -5.34
CA GLY A 370 -12.92 31.23 -6.79
C GLY A 370 -12.25 30.06 -7.49
N ILE A 371 -10.92 29.93 -7.31
CA ILE A 371 -10.11 28.88 -7.93
C ILE A 371 -10.66 27.48 -7.61
N LEU A 372 -10.99 27.17 -6.35
CA LEU A 372 -11.54 25.85 -6.00
C LEU A 372 -12.96 25.61 -6.57
N SER A 373 -13.74 26.67 -6.80
CA SER A 373 -15.09 26.54 -7.40
C SER A 373 -15.05 26.39 -8.92
N GLU A 374 -14.07 26.99 -9.59
CA GLU A 374 -13.81 26.78 -11.03
C GLU A 374 -13.20 25.41 -11.24
N LEU A 375 -12.12 25.09 -10.52
CA LEU A 375 -11.40 23.82 -10.61
C LEU A 375 -12.30 22.60 -10.35
N VAL A 376 -13.25 22.68 -9.41
CA VAL A 376 -14.17 21.55 -9.19
C VAL A 376 -15.08 21.32 -10.38
N ASP A 377 -15.46 22.36 -11.13
CA ASP A 377 -16.32 22.25 -12.30
C ASP A 377 -15.56 21.78 -13.56
N ASP A 378 -14.30 22.21 -13.73
CA ASP A 378 -13.48 21.89 -14.92
C ASP A 378 -12.65 20.60 -14.82
N SER A 379 -12.32 20.11 -13.60
CA SER A 379 -11.50 18.91 -13.41
C SER A 379 -12.29 17.68 -12.91
N PRO A 380 -11.79 16.45 -13.15
CA PRO A 380 -12.25 15.25 -12.45
C PRO A 380 -12.10 15.44 -10.93
N PRO A 381 -13.13 15.13 -10.12
CA PRO A 381 -13.05 15.38 -8.68
C PRO A 381 -12.02 14.48 -8.02
N PHE A 382 -11.22 15.05 -7.13
CA PHE A 382 -10.28 14.32 -6.27
C PHE A 382 -10.43 14.74 -4.81
N HIS A 383 -10.08 13.84 -3.90
CA HIS A 383 -10.39 13.92 -2.46
C HIS A 383 -10.10 15.29 -1.84
N SER A 384 -8.86 15.80 -2.04
CA SER A 384 -8.43 17.06 -1.47
C SER A 384 -9.22 18.25 -1.98
N LEU A 385 -9.66 18.25 -3.24
CA LEU A 385 -10.37 19.38 -3.85
C LEU A 385 -11.73 19.59 -3.19
N VAL A 386 -12.48 18.51 -3.05
CA VAL A 386 -13.80 18.50 -2.41
C VAL A 386 -13.68 18.84 -0.92
N LEU A 387 -12.66 18.30 -0.24
CA LEU A 387 -12.39 18.58 1.17
C LEU A 387 -12.01 20.05 1.41
N ASN A 388 -11.16 20.64 0.56
CA ASN A 388 -10.74 22.03 0.69
C ASN A 388 -11.88 22.99 0.36
N LEU A 389 -12.64 22.76 -0.71
CA LEU A 389 -13.81 23.59 -1.03
C LEU A 389 -14.88 23.51 0.07
N SER A 390 -15.09 22.32 0.65
CA SER A 390 -15.98 22.13 1.81
C SER A 390 -15.48 22.89 3.05
N THR A 391 -14.16 22.94 3.26
CA THR A 391 -13.53 23.77 4.31
C THR A 391 -13.76 25.26 4.07
N VAL A 392 -13.61 25.73 2.82
CA VAL A 392 -13.89 27.12 2.45
C VAL A 392 -15.37 27.48 2.68
N TYR A 393 -16.30 26.57 2.43
CA TYR A 393 -17.71 26.80 2.77
C TYR A 393 -17.93 26.94 4.29
N GLU A 394 -17.27 26.13 5.12
CA GLU A 394 -17.30 26.28 6.59
C GLU A 394 -16.77 27.65 7.04
N LEU A 395 -15.68 28.13 6.43
CA LEU A 395 -15.08 29.43 6.76
C LEU A 395 -15.92 30.63 6.26
N CYS A 396 -16.69 30.46 5.19
CA CYS A 396 -17.42 31.57 4.55
C CYS A 396 -18.91 31.69 4.93
N THR A 397 -19.56 30.65 5.49
CA THR A 397 -21.00 30.72 5.75
C THR A 397 -21.54 29.72 6.77
N GLU A 398 -22.46 30.19 7.61
CA GLU A 398 -23.30 29.36 8.49
C GLU A 398 -24.14 28.33 7.71
N ARG A 399 -24.48 28.60 6.43
CA ARG A 399 -25.19 27.68 5.54
C ARG A 399 -24.24 26.74 4.78
N ASN A 400 -23.12 26.36 5.39
CA ASN A 400 -22.14 25.49 4.75
C ASN A 400 -22.71 24.11 4.42
N ARG A 401 -23.62 23.57 5.24
CA ARG A 401 -24.29 22.28 4.98
C ARG A 401 -25.06 22.29 3.66
N ASP A 402 -25.82 23.34 3.38
CA ASP A 402 -26.56 23.52 2.12
C ASP A 402 -25.60 23.60 0.92
N LYS A 403 -24.45 24.28 1.09
CA LYS A 403 -23.42 24.39 0.05
C LYS A 403 -22.68 23.07 -0.22
N LYS A 404 -22.38 22.29 0.82
CA LYS A 404 -21.79 20.95 0.71
C LYS A 404 -22.75 19.96 0.03
N LEU A 405 -24.03 19.98 0.41
CA LEU A 405 -25.07 19.16 -0.25
C LEU A 405 -25.25 19.56 -1.72
N GLY A 406 -25.36 20.86 -2.02
CA GLY A 406 -25.42 21.33 -3.40
C GLY A 406 -24.14 21.04 -4.22
N LEU A 407 -22.97 20.91 -3.59
CA LEU A 407 -21.76 20.42 -4.25
C LEU A 407 -21.87 18.93 -4.58
N ALA A 408 -22.33 18.11 -3.64
CA ALA A 408 -22.58 16.69 -3.88
C ALA A 408 -23.62 16.45 -4.98
N GLU A 409 -24.69 17.26 -5.04
CA GLU A 409 -25.69 17.23 -6.12
C GLU A 409 -25.08 17.58 -7.49
N ARG A 410 -24.24 18.63 -7.57
CA ARG A 410 -23.55 19.00 -8.82
C ARG A 410 -22.57 17.91 -9.29
N LEU A 411 -21.83 17.29 -8.37
CA LEU A 411 -20.88 16.22 -8.71
C LEU A 411 -21.61 14.93 -9.12
N ALA A 412 -22.64 14.51 -8.39
CA ALA A 412 -23.47 13.35 -8.74
C ALA A 412 -24.28 13.54 -10.05
N GLY A 413 -24.51 14.79 -10.47
CA GLY A 413 -25.12 15.12 -11.76
C GLY A 413 -24.22 14.83 -12.98
N ARG A 414 -22.93 14.56 -12.79
CA ARG A 414 -21.99 14.24 -13.88
C ARG A 414 -22.25 12.84 -14.43
N ARG A 415 -22.11 12.68 -15.75
CA ARG A 415 -22.30 11.39 -16.44
C ARG A 415 -21.19 10.38 -16.15
N GLU A 416 -19.97 10.86 -15.96
CA GLU A 416 -18.76 10.05 -15.79
C GLU A 416 -17.82 10.76 -14.81
N GLY A 417 -16.98 10.00 -14.11
CA GLY A 417 -15.97 10.54 -13.20
C GLY A 417 -14.69 11.04 -13.88
N GLY A 418 -14.69 11.20 -15.21
CA GLY A 418 -13.48 11.57 -15.97
C GLY A 418 -12.38 10.51 -15.92
N GLY A 419 -12.73 9.24 -15.80
CA GLY A 419 -11.79 8.12 -15.60
C GLY A 419 -11.34 7.90 -14.14
N VAL A 420 -11.67 8.82 -13.24
CA VAL A 420 -11.39 8.74 -11.80
C VAL A 420 -12.71 8.46 -11.04
N GLY A 421 -12.63 8.05 -9.77
CA GLY A 421 -13.78 7.64 -8.97
C GLY A 421 -14.95 8.62 -9.02
N TRP A 422 -16.07 8.18 -9.60
CA TRP A 422 -17.27 9.00 -9.78
C TRP A 422 -18.03 9.20 -8.46
N GLU A 423 -18.04 8.17 -7.61
CA GLU A 423 -18.69 8.22 -6.30
C GLU A 423 -17.74 8.75 -5.24
N LEU A 424 -18.23 9.73 -4.46
CA LEU A 424 -17.51 10.35 -3.34
C LEU A 424 -18.26 10.13 -2.03
N SER A 425 -17.53 10.01 -0.92
CA SER A 425 -18.11 9.73 0.40
C SER A 425 -18.46 10.97 1.22
N ASN A 426 -19.35 10.83 2.20
CA ASN A 426 -19.75 11.89 3.15
C ASN A 426 -18.56 12.55 3.87
N ALA A 427 -17.47 11.80 4.09
CA ALA A 427 -16.25 12.31 4.72
C ALA A 427 -15.56 13.40 3.88
N GLU A 428 -15.62 13.31 2.56
CA GLU A 428 -14.94 14.24 1.63
C GLU A 428 -15.66 15.59 1.57
N PHE A 429 -16.99 15.57 1.72
CA PHE A 429 -17.83 16.76 1.84
C PHE A 429 -17.91 17.32 3.27
N LYS A 430 -17.36 16.62 4.27
CA LYS A 430 -17.56 16.90 5.71
C LYS A 430 -19.05 17.04 6.09
N LEU A 431 -19.87 16.01 5.80
CA LEU A 431 -21.33 16.00 5.96
C LEU A 431 -21.87 15.24 7.20
#